data_AF-A0A219B3Z6-F1
#
_entry.id   AF-A0A219B3Z6-F1
#
_cell.length_a   1.000
_cell.length_b   1.000
_cell.length_c   1.000
_cell.angle_alpha   90.00
_cell.angle_beta   90.00
_cell.angle_gamma   90.00
#
_symmetry.space_group_name_H-M   'P 1'
#
loop_
_entity.id
_entity.type
_entity.pdbx_description
1 polymer ?
#
loop_
_entity_poly.entity_id
_entity_poly.type
_entity_poly.pdbx_seq_one_letter_code
_entity_poly.pdbx_strand_id
1 'polypeptide(L)'
;MSLSAGTASYLRAPNLVASASSGHADAFGAEAQRVEVASPLVARADAQAEAGRQLAFRAGPMVKERHRVAGEHDELVGRTVSINGEDAFVLGARPERGRTTTLLTVLRRLG
;
A
#
# COMPACT_ATOMS: atom_id res chain seq x y z
N MET A 1 6.01 21.30 -13.01
CA MET A 1 4.72 20.66 -13.37
C MET A 1 3.61 21.36 -12.61
N SER A 2 2.60 21.91 -13.27
CA SER A 2 1.42 22.50 -12.62
C SER A 2 0.29 21.47 -12.56
N LEU A 3 -0.41 21.39 -11.44
CA LEU A 3 -1.61 20.55 -11.30
C LEU A 3 -2.79 21.22 -12.00
N SER A 4 -3.65 20.43 -12.64
CA SER A 4 -4.90 20.93 -13.20
C SER A 4 -5.86 21.36 -12.08
N ALA A 5 -6.73 22.33 -12.37
CA ALA A 5 -7.72 22.82 -11.41
C ALA A 5 -8.64 21.71 -10.87
N GLY A 6 -8.99 20.74 -11.73
CA GLY A 6 -9.80 19.58 -11.33
C GLY A 6 -9.09 18.68 -10.31
N THR A 7 -7.81 18.38 -10.55
CA THR A 7 -7.00 17.56 -9.64
C THR A 7 -6.75 18.27 -8.30
N ALA A 8 -6.51 19.58 -8.33
CA ALA A 8 -6.34 20.38 -7.11
C ALA A 8 -7.62 20.45 -6.27
N SER A 9 -8.79 20.52 -6.92
CA SER A 9 -10.09 20.50 -6.24
C SER A 9 -10.37 19.14 -5.59
N TYR A 10 -10.12 18.04 -6.31
CA TYR A 10 -10.27 16.68 -5.79
C TYR A 10 -9.41 16.42 -4.54
N LEU A 11 -8.13 16.85 -4.55
CA LEU A 11 -7.22 16.68 -3.40
C LEU A 11 -7.58 17.54 -2.18
N ARG A 12 -8.45 18.54 -2.33
CA ARG A 12 -8.94 19.40 -1.24
C ARG A 12 -10.36 19.06 -0.81
N ALA A 13 -10.96 18.06 -1.43
CA ALA A 13 -12.36 17.74 -1.20
C ALA A 13 -12.53 17.08 0.18
N PRO A 14 -13.58 17.44 0.95
CA PRO A 14 -13.78 17.00 2.34
C PRO A 14 -13.99 15.48 2.48
N ASN A 15 -14.20 14.79 1.37
CA ASN A 15 -14.36 13.34 1.24
C ASN A 15 -13.04 12.54 1.23
N LEU A 16 -11.91 13.14 1.65
CA LEU A 16 -10.70 12.37 2.00
C LEU A 16 -10.83 11.60 3.33
N VAL A 17 -11.90 11.85 4.09
CA VAL A 17 -12.29 11.09 5.27
C VAL A 17 -13.49 10.22 4.90
N ALA A 18 -13.31 8.91 4.90
CA ALA A 18 -14.42 7.98 4.77
C ALA A 18 -15.19 7.95 6.10
N SER A 19 -16.36 8.59 6.13
CA SER A 19 -17.27 8.53 7.27
C SER A 19 -18.36 7.52 6.93
N ALA A 20 -18.39 6.38 7.63
CA ALA A 20 -19.46 5.40 7.50
C ALA A 20 -20.41 5.55 8.70
N SER A 21 -21.62 6.04 8.47
CA SER A 21 -22.72 5.92 9.43
C SER A 21 -23.76 4.96 8.87
N SER A 22 -24.04 3.87 9.57
CA SER A 22 -25.26 3.10 9.27
C SER A 22 -26.45 3.95 9.71
N GLY A 23 -27.52 4.03 8.90
CA GLY A 23 -28.75 4.77 9.24
C GLY A 23 -29.49 4.27 10.48
N HIS A 24 -28.92 3.29 11.19
CA HIS A 24 -29.40 2.76 12.46
C HIS A 24 -28.75 3.45 13.67
N ALA A 25 -27.75 4.33 13.46
CA ALA A 25 -27.07 5.05 14.53
C ALA A 25 -28.03 5.91 15.38
N ASP A 26 -29.08 6.46 14.76
CA ASP A 26 -30.10 7.25 15.47
C ASP A 26 -30.91 6.42 16.46
N ALA A 27 -31.03 5.10 16.25
CA ALA A 27 -31.75 4.19 17.15
C ALA A 27 -31.00 3.89 18.45
N PHE A 28 -29.68 4.09 18.49
CA PHE A 28 -28.83 3.81 19.66
C PHE A 28 -28.50 5.07 20.49
N GLY A 29 -28.94 6.27 20.05
CA GLY A 29 -28.76 7.51 20.80
C GLY A 29 -27.31 7.74 21.25
N ALA A 30 -27.11 8.05 22.54
CA ALA A 30 -25.79 8.32 23.11
C ALA A 30 -24.86 7.09 23.17
N GLU A 31 -25.37 5.87 22.96
CA GLU A 31 -24.57 4.63 22.93
C GLU A 31 -24.03 4.30 21.53
N ALA A 32 -24.41 5.07 20.51
CA ALA A 32 -23.90 4.88 19.15
C ALA A 32 -22.39 5.18 19.11
N GLN A 33 -21.56 4.14 18.95
CA GLN A 33 -20.14 4.31 18.70
C GLN A 33 -19.93 4.93 17.31
N ARG A 34 -19.41 6.16 17.30
CA ARG A 34 -18.85 6.76 16.09
C ARG A 34 -17.44 6.25 15.91
N VAL A 35 -17.20 5.55 14.80
CA VAL A 35 -15.87 5.10 14.40
C VAL A 35 -15.40 5.99 13.27
N GLU A 36 -14.41 6.83 13.55
CA GLU A 36 -13.72 7.64 12.55
C GLU A 36 -12.41 6.96 12.18
N VAL A 37 -12.25 6.58 10.92
CA VAL A 37 -10.99 6.02 10.42
C VAL A 37 -10.21 7.14 9.73
N ALA A 38 -9.23 7.69 10.44
CA ALA A 38 -8.28 8.63 9.90
C ALA A 38 -7.29 7.91 8.98
N SER A 39 -7.14 8.38 7.74
CA SER A 39 -6.08 7.91 6.85
C SER A 39 -4.69 8.20 7.47
N PRO A 40 -3.69 7.33 7.30
CA PRO A 40 -2.31 7.65 7.69
C PRO A 40 -1.70 8.83 6.91
N LEU A 41 -2.41 9.39 5.92
CA LEU A 41 -2.02 10.56 5.13
C LEU A 41 -2.81 11.83 5.50
N VAL A 42 -3.38 11.89 6.72
CA VAL A 42 -4.22 13.02 7.16
C VAL A 42 -3.45 14.34 7.21
N ALA A 43 -2.16 14.33 7.57
CA ALA A 43 -1.34 15.54 7.51
C ALA A 43 -0.60 15.68 6.17
N ARG A 44 -0.41 16.93 5.74
CA ARG A 44 0.42 17.25 4.56
C ARG A 44 1.84 16.71 4.68
N ALA A 45 2.40 16.68 5.89
CA ALA A 45 3.72 16.13 6.15
C ALA A 45 3.77 14.62 5.87
N ASP A 46 2.74 13.87 6.26
CA ASP A 46 2.64 12.43 6.02
C ASP A 46 2.49 12.13 4.52
N ALA A 47 1.67 12.93 3.83
CA ALA A 47 1.53 12.84 2.38
C ALA A 47 2.85 13.14 1.64
N GLN A 48 3.64 14.11 2.11
CA GLN A 48 4.95 14.42 1.56
C GLN A 48 5.97 13.32 1.85
N ALA A 49 5.97 12.74 3.05
CA ALA A 49 6.82 11.62 3.40
C ALA A 49 6.51 10.39 2.53
N GLU A 50 5.23 10.10 2.31
CA GLU A 50 4.80 9.00 1.46
C GLU A 50 5.11 9.26 -0.03
N ALA A 51 4.88 10.47 -0.52
CA ALA A 51 5.30 10.87 -1.87
C ALA A 51 6.82 10.73 -2.04
N GLY A 52 7.60 11.11 -1.03
CA GLY A 52 9.05 10.92 -0.98
C GLY A 52 9.44 9.45 -1.08
N ARG A 53 8.81 8.57 -0.31
CA ARG A 53 9.03 7.11 -0.39
C ARG A 53 8.68 6.57 -1.78
N GLN A 54 7.56 6.98 -2.35
CA GLN A 54 7.13 6.52 -3.68
C GLN A 54 8.05 7.00 -4.80
N LEU A 55 8.48 8.27 -4.77
CA LEU A 55 9.46 8.81 -5.70
C LEU A 55 10.80 8.09 -5.53
N ALA A 56 11.26 7.94 -4.29
CA ALA A 56 12.46 7.19 -3.96
C ALA A 56 12.37 5.71 -4.31
N PHE A 57 11.19 5.13 -4.52
CA PHE A 57 11.00 3.78 -5.07
C PHE A 57 10.96 3.78 -6.61
N ARG A 58 10.26 4.75 -7.22
CA ARG A 58 10.04 4.87 -8.67
C ARG A 58 11.16 5.56 -9.46
N ALA A 59 12.16 6.14 -8.81
CA ALA A 59 13.21 6.94 -9.48
C ALA A 59 14.16 6.16 -10.42
N GLY A 60 14.02 4.84 -10.58
CA GLY A 60 14.87 4.04 -11.44
C GLY A 60 14.08 3.01 -12.24
N PRO A 61 14.66 2.45 -13.32
CA PRO A 61 14.05 1.36 -14.05
C PRO A 61 13.77 0.18 -13.09
N MET A 62 12.54 -0.33 -13.11
CA MET A 62 12.11 -1.44 -12.26
C MET A 62 11.89 -2.69 -13.10
N VAL A 63 12.34 -3.83 -12.61
CA VAL A 63 12.14 -5.14 -13.24
C VAL A 63 11.27 -6.02 -12.36
N LYS A 64 10.35 -6.75 -13.00
CA LYS A 64 9.58 -7.81 -12.33
C LYS A 64 10.37 -9.10 -12.45
N GLU A 65 10.65 -9.71 -11.33
CA GLU A 65 11.38 -10.98 -11.26
C GLU A 65 10.55 -12.03 -10.52
N ARG A 66 10.90 -13.30 -10.74
CA ARG A 66 10.31 -14.43 -10.04
C ARG A 66 11.40 -15.23 -9.36
N HIS A 67 11.27 -15.41 -8.05
CA HIS A 67 12.23 -16.13 -7.22
C HIS A 67 11.53 -17.30 -6.53
N ARG A 68 12.13 -18.48 -6.61
CA ARG A 68 11.64 -19.66 -5.90
C ARG A 68 12.38 -19.75 -4.56
N VAL A 69 11.64 -19.68 -3.46
CA VAL A 69 12.16 -19.78 -2.09
C VAL A 69 11.55 -20.99 -1.40
N ALA A 70 12.31 -21.59 -0.49
CA ALA A 70 11.84 -22.71 0.32
C ALA A 70 10.90 -22.20 1.43
N GLY A 71 9.83 -22.94 1.70
CA GLY A 71 8.80 -22.56 2.67
C GLY A 71 7.56 -21.93 2.03
N GLU A 72 6.54 -21.74 2.87
CA GLU A 72 5.34 -20.97 2.56
C GLU A 72 5.59 -19.52 2.97
N HIS A 73 5.39 -18.59 2.03
CA HIS A 73 5.78 -17.19 2.17
C HIS A 73 4.69 -16.20 1.74
N ASP A 74 3.43 -16.57 1.97
CA ASP A 74 2.29 -15.71 1.65
C ASP A 74 2.27 -14.44 2.51
N GLU A 75 2.90 -14.48 3.69
CA GLU A 75 3.07 -13.34 4.60
C GLU A 75 4.01 -12.25 4.06
N LEU A 76 4.81 -12.56 3.04
CA LEU A 76 5.76 -11.60 2.46
C LEU A 76 5.11 -10.63 1.48
N VAL A 77 3.89 -10.89 1.02
CA VAL A 77 3.19 -10.02 0.06
C VAL A 77 3.02 -8.61 0.64
N GLY A 78 3.41 -7.59 -0.14
CA GLY A 78 3.38 -6.19 0.28
C GLY A 78 4.54 -5.76 1.18
N ARG A 79 5.55 -6.63 1.38
CA ARG A 79 6.76 -6.30 2.15
C ARG A 79 7.97 -6.12 1.24
N THR A 80 8.93 -5.35 1.72
CA THR A 80 10.29 -5.29 1.14
C THR A 80 11.13 -6.39 1.75
N VAL A 81 11.82 -7.14 0.91
CA VAL A 81 12.72 -8.24 1.29
C VAL A 81 14.06 -8.06 0.58
N SER A 82 15.14 -8.57 1.15
CA SER A 82 16.44 -8.60 0.49
C SER A 82 16.60 -9.88 -0.32
N ILE A 83 16.80 -9.78 -1.63
CA ILE A 83 17.08 -10.89 -2.53
C ILE A 83 18.45 -10.66 -3.16
N ASN A 84 19.39 -11.58 -2.91
CA ASN A 84 20.78 -11.48 -3.36
C ASN A 84 21.49 -10.17 -2.93
N GLY A 85 21.13 -9.63 -1.77
CA GLY A 85 21.70 -8.38 -1.24
C GLY A 85 21.04 -7.10 -1.76
N GLU A 86 20.00 -7.22 -2.57
CA GLU A 86 19.24 -6.07 -3.07
C GLU A 86 17.81 -6.03 -2.55
N ASP A 87 17.30 -4.83 -2.31
CA ASP A 87 15.92 -4.63 -1.86
C ASP A 87 14.93 -4.87 -3.01
N ALA A 88 14.00 -5.79 -2.78
CA ALA A 88 12.92 -6.12 -3.69
C ALA A 88 11.58 -6.06 -2.97
N PHE A 89 10.57 -5.47 -3.60
CA PHE A 89 9.22 -5.39 -3.06
C PHE A 89 8.38 -6.57 -3.57
N VAL A 90 7.78 -7.35 -2.67
CA VAL A 90 7.00 -8.53 -3.04
C VAL A 90 5.61 -8.13 -3.51
N LEU A 91 5.32 -8.38 -4.79
CA LEU A 91 4.02 -8.14 -5.42
C LEU A 91 3.05 -9.31 -5.23
N GLY A 92 3.58 -10.53 -5.07
CA GLY A 92 2.75 -11.71 -4.89
C GLY A 92 3.58 -12.93 -4.49
N ALA A 93 2.92 -13.86 -3.81
CA ALA A 93 3.45 -15.15 -3.43
C ALA A 93 2.50 -16.23 -3.98
N ARG A 94 3.07 -17.27 -4.58
CA ARG A 94 2.30 -18.41 -5.07
C ARG A 94 2.95 -19.71 -4.57
N PRO A 95 2.31 -20.44 -3.65
CA PRO A 95 2.75 -21.77 -3.26
C PRO A 95 2.74 -22.71 -4.46
N GLU A 96 3.81 -23.48 -4.64
CA GLU A 96 3.85 -24.53 -5.67
C GLU A 96 3.31 -25.84 -5.11
N ARG A 97 2.16 -26.30 -5.62
CA ARG A 97 1.53 -27.55 -5.17
C ARG A 97 2.50 -28.73 -5.26
N GLY A 98 2.61 -29.50 -4.19
CA GLY A 98 3.47 -30.68 -4.10
C GLY A 98 4.94 -30.37 -3.83
N ARG A 99 5.31 -29.11 -3.58
CA ARG A 99 6.64 -28.68 -3.16
C ARG A 99 6.55 -27.82 -1.92
N THR A 100 7.56 -27.88 -1.06
CA THR A 100 7.73 -26.96 0.07
C THR A 100 8.38 -25.66 -0.39
N THR A 101 7.89 -25.07 -1.49
CA THR A 101 8.46 -23.85 -2.08
C THR A 101 7.39 -22.88 -2.52
N THR A 102 7.68 -21.59 -2.37
CA THR A 102 6.85 -20.48 -2.84
C THR A 102 7.54 -19.75 -3.99
N LEU A 103 6.78 -19.46 -5.03
CA LEU A 103 7.21 -18.59 -6.12
C LEU A 103 6.83 -17.14 -5.80
N LEU A 104 7.82 -16.34 -5.42
CA LEU A 104 7.66 -14.92 -5.19
C LEU A 104 7.74 -14.15 -6.50
N THR A 105 6.79 -13.26 -6.74
CA THR A 105 6.86 -12.23 -7.77
C THR A 105 7.27 -10.93 -7.10
N VAL A 106 8.43 -10.39 -7.47
CA VAL A 106 8.99 -9.19 -6.84
C VAL A 106 9.23 -8.09 -7.85
N LEU A 107 9.25 -6.86 -7.36
CA LEU A 107 9.64 -5.67 -8.08
C LEU A 107 10.98 -5.19 -7.52
N ARG A 108 12.02 -5.27 -8.34
CA ARG A 108 13.38 -4.86 -7.99
C ARG A 108 13.77 -3.63 -8.79
N ARG A 109 14.64 -2.81 -8.24
CA ARG A 109 15.27 -1.70 -8.97
C ARG A 109 16.45 -2.24 -9.76
N LEU A 110 16.56 -1.83 -11.02
CA LEU A 110 17.79 -2.03 -11.79
C LEU A 110 18.74 -0.91 -11.34
N GLY A 111 19.78 -1.31 -10.60
CA GLY A 111 20.93 -0.45 -10.27
C GLY A 111 21.75 -0.11 -11.52
#